data_AF-A0A7W0D9T6-F1
#
_entry.id   AF-A0A7W0D9T6-F1
#
_cell.length_a   1.000
_cell.length_b   1.000
_cell.length_c   1.000
_cell.angle_alpha   90.00
_cell.angle_beta   90.00
_cell.angle_gamma   90.00
#
_symmetry.space_group_name_H-M   'P 1'
#
loop_
_entity.id
_entity.type
_entity.pdbx_description
1 polymer ?
#
loop_
_entity_poly.entity_id
_entity_poly.type
_entity_poly.pdbx_seq_one_letter_code
_entity_poly.pdbx_strand_id
1 'polypeptide(L)'
;MSKKERVIYITILGIVILFLFFPSPTANIEVRKHILFTGHPILAVTTELKNQGKRGSEGNLFYASDLSSSYIYVKKTRLGWIADKSGSGP
;
A
#
# COMPACT_ATOMS: atom_id res chain seq x y z
N MET A 1 24.08 20.91 -11.81
CA MET A 1 22.62 20.71 -11.88
C MET A 1 21.97 22.05 -12.19
N SER A 2 21.31 22.17 -13.34
CA SER A 2 20.65 23.40 -13.77
C SER A 2 19.39 23.67 -12.94
N LYS A 3 18.93 24.93 -12.94
CA LYS A 3 17.68 25.32 -12.26
C LYS A 3 16.48 24.47 -12.75
N LYS A 4 16.46 24.10 -14.03
CA LYS A 4 15.42 23.25 -14.62
C LYS A 4 15.49 21.81 -14.11
N GLU A 5 16.68 21.23 -14.07
CA GLU A 5 16.90 19.87 -13.53
C GLU A 5 16.52 19.78 -12.04
N ARG A 6 16.84 20.80 -11.26
CA ARG A 6 16.48 20.87 -9.84
C ARG A 6 14.97 20.90 -9.64
N VAL A 7 14.24 21.68 -10.44
CA VAL A 7 12.78 21.72 -10.39
C VAL A 7 12.19 20.36 -10.75
N ILE A 8 12.66 19.72 -11.82
CA ILE A 8 12.20 18.39 -12.22
C ILE A 8 12.41 17.38 -11.09
N TYR A 9 13.60 17.36 -10.50
CA TYR A 9 13.92 16.44 -9.40
C TYR A 9 13.01 16.66 -8.19
N ILE A 10 12.82 17.91 -7.76
CA ILE A 10 11.93 18.25 -6.63
C ILE A 10 10.49 17.85 -6.93
N THR A 11 10.01 18.09 -8.17
CA THR A 11 8.65 17.72 -8.59
C THR A 11 8.46 16.20 -8.57
N ILE A 12 9.40 15.43 -9.14
CA ILE A 12 9.34 13.97 -9.13
C ILE A 12 9.37 13.45 -7.70
N LEU A 13 10.28 13.96 -6.87
CA LEU A 13 10.39 13.58 -5.46
C LEU A 13 9.10 13.88 -4.71
N GLY A 14 8.51 15.05 -4.93
CA GLY A 14 7.22 15.43 -4.34
C GLY A 14 6.09 14.49 -4.74
N ILE A 15 6.00 14.10 -6.01
CA ILE A 15 5.00 13.14 -6.49
C ILE A 15 5.18 11.77 -5.87
N VAL A 16 6.43 11.28 -5.78
CA VAL A 16 6.74 9.98 -5.16
C VAL A 16 6.35 9.99 -3.67
N ILE A 17 6.69 11.05 -2.94
CA ILE A 17 6.31 11.21 -1.53
C ILE A 17 4.79 11.22 -1.41
N LEU A 18 4.07 12.00 -2.23
CA LEU A 18 2.62 12.00 -2.22
C LEU A 18 2.04 10.61 -2.46
N PHE A 19 2.56 9.87 -3.45
CA PHE A 19 2.09 8.51 -3.73
C PHE A 19 2.33 7.54 -2.56
N LEU A 20 3.43 7.72 -1.83
CA LEU A 20 3.79 6.89 -0.68
C LEU A 20 2.95 7.20 0.56
N PHE A 21 2.65 8.45 0.86
CA PHE A 21 1.97 8.82 2.11
C PHE A 21 0.46 9.07 1.97
N PHE A 22 -0.07 9.25 0.76
CA PHE A 22 -1.49 9.48 0.54
C PHE A 22 -2.29 8.16 0.43
N PRO A 23 -3.57 8.13 0.85
CA PRO A 23 -4.43 6.95 0.67
C PRO A 23 -4.46 6.47 -0.78
N SER A 24 -4.35 5.16 -0.99
CA SER A 24 -4.23 4.61 -2.33
C SER A 24 -5.59 4.52 -3.04
N PRO A 25 -5.65 4.67 -4.38
CA PRO A 25 -6.91 4.65 -5.12
C PRO A 25 -7.58 3.27 -5.12
N THR A 26 -6.81 2.20 -4.93
CA THR A 26 -7.33 0.83 -4.84
C THR A 26 -6.79 0.11 -3.61
N ALA A 27 -7.58 -0.84 -3.12
CA ALA A 27 -7.24 -1.68 -1.99
C ALA A 27 -5.93 -2.47 -2.23
N ASN A 28 -5.74 -3.02 -3.44
CA ASN A 28 -4.53 -3.75 -3.81
C ASN A 28 -3.27 -2.89 -3.72
N ILE A 29 -3.32 -1.65 -4.20
CA ILE A 29 -2.16 -0.74 -4.13
C ILE A 29 -1.83 -0.43 -2.68
N GLU A 30 -2.84 -0.21 -1.83
CA GLU A 30 -2.63 0.03 -0.40
C GLU A 30 -1.94 -1.15 0.29
N VAL A 31 -2.36 -2.38 -0.01
CA VAL A 31 -1.73 -3.59 0.53
C VAL A 31 -0.27 -3.69 0.09
N ARG A 32 0.03 -3.48 -1.19
CA ARG A 32 1.41 -3.49 -1.70
C ARG A 32 2.26 -2.41 -1.07
N LYS A 33 1.68 -1.22 -0.89
CA LYS A 33 2.33 -0.09 -0.22
C LYS A 33 2.61 -0.40 1.26
N HIS A 34 1.68 -1.04 1.96
CA HIS A 34 1.90 -1.51 3.32
C HIS A 34 3.05 -2.52 3.38
N ILE A 35 3.08 -3.51 2.47
CA ILE A 35 4.17 -4.50 2.38
C ILE A 35 5.51 -3.80 2.14
N LEU A 36 5.54 -2.81 1.23
CA LEU A 36 6.72 -1.99 0.98
C LEU A 36 7.21 -1.29 2.26
N PHE A 37 6.30 -0.68 3.03
CA PHE A 37 6.63 0.01 4.28
C PHE A 37 7.02 -0.93 5.43
N THR A 38 6.57 -2.19 5.43
CA THR A 38 7.02 -3.20 6.39
C THR A 38 8.42 -3.74 6.10
N GLY A 39 9.12 -3.22 5.09
CA GLY A 39 10.49 -3.58 4.77
C GLY A 39 10.63 -4.73 3.76
N HIS A 40 9.57 -5.08 3.04
CA HIS A 40 9.57 -6.16 2.06
C HIS A 40 9.35 -5.64 0.62
N PRO A 41 10.30 -4.87 0.04
CA PRO A 41 10.11 -4.21 -1.25
C PRO A 41 9.92 -5.20 -2.41
N ILE A 42 10.58 -6.36 -2.35
CA ILE A 42 10.45 -7.42 -3.37
C ILE A 42 9.03 -7.99 -3.30
N LEU A 43 8.58 -8.39 -2.11
CA LEU A 43 7.25 -8.97 -1.88
C LEU A 43 6.12 -7.98 -2.22
N ALA A 44 6.33 -6.68 -2.03
CA ALA A 44 5.36 -5.65 -2.41
C ALA A 44 5.00 -5.71 -3.90
N VAL A 45 5.87 -6.24 -4.75
CA VAL A 45 5.66 -6.38 -6.19
C VAL A 45 5.35 -7.83 -6.56
N THR A 46 6.03 -8.80 -5.98
CA THR A 46 5.97 -10.21 -6.41
C THR A 46 4.88 -11.02 -5.74
N THR A 47 4.47 -10.66 -4.52
CA THR A 47 3.53 -11.51 -3.77
C THR A 47 2.14 -11.49 -4.39
N GLU A 48 1.56 -12.67 -4.47
CA GLU A 48 0.18 -12.87 -4.88
C GLU A 48 -0.75 -12.39 -3.75
N LEU A 49 -1.65 -11.46 -4.09
CA LEU A 49 -2.64 -10.94 -3.15
C LEU A 49 -3.98 -11.60 -3.41
N LYS A 50 -4.45 -12.39 -2.46
CA LYS A 50 -5.78 -13.01 -2.51
C LYS A 50 -6.76 -12.18 -1.68
N ASN A 51 -7.77 -11.62 -2.34
CA ASN A 51 -8.85 -10.92 -1.66
C ASN A 51 -9.77 -11.96 -0.98
N GLN A 52 -9.76 -11.99 0.35
CA GLN A 52 -10.55 -12.92 1.16
C GLN A 52 -11.97 -12.40 1.42
N GLY A 53 -12.37 -11.29 0.79
CA GLY A 53 -13.69 -10.71 0.89
C GLY A 53 -13.74 -9.48 1.81
N LYS A 54 -14.97 -9.01 2.03
CA LYS A 54 -15.23 -7.84 2.88
C LYS A 54 -15.15 -8.20 4.35
N ARG A 55 -14.43 -7.40 5.13
CA ARG A 55 -14.40 -7.44 6.58
C ARG A 55 -15.00 -6.13 7.10
N GLY A 56 -16.25 -6.20 7.57
CA GLY A 56 -17.07 -5.02 7.92
C GLY A 56 -17.75 -4.36 6.72
N SER A 57 -18.35 -3.18 6.93
CA SER A 57 -19.10 -2.44 5.90
C SER A 57 -18.21 -1.78 4.83
N GLU A 58 -16.98 -1.41 5.17
CA GLU A 58 -16.12 -0.56 4.32
C GLU A 58 -14.70 -1.11 4.08
N GLY A 59 -14.39 -2.32 4.55
CA GLY A 59 -13.03 -2.87 4.47
C GLY A 59 -12.92 -4.20 3.76
N ASN A 60 -11.73 -4.46 3.22
CA ASN A 60 -11.36 -5.69 2.54
C ASN A 60 -10.21 -6.36 3.29
N LEU A 61 -10.24 -7.69 3.34
CA LEU A 61 -9.17 -8.50 3.90
C LEU A 61 -8.37 -9.12 2.76
N PHE A 62 -7.05 -8.95 2.79
CA PHE A 62 -6.13 -9.56 1.85
C PHE A 62 -5.27 -10.59 2.53
N TYR A 63 -5.01 -11.69 1.83
CA TYR A 63 -4.03 -12.70 2.20
C TYR A 63 -2.83 -12.63 1.26
N ALA A 64 -1.64 -12.58 1.83
CA ALA A 64 -0.34 -12.51 1.18
C ALA A 64 0.50 -13.69 1.67
N SER A 65 0.67 -14.72 0.83
CA SER A 65 1.21 -16.03 1.22
C SER A 65 2.65 -15.99 1.71
N ASP A 66 3.43 -15.01 1.26
CA ASP A 66 4.88 -14.98 1.42
C ASP A 66 5.34 -14.07 2.57
N LEU A 67 4.40 -13.57 3.39
CA LEU A 67 4.65 -12.66 4.51
C LEU A 67 4.35 -13.32 5.85
N SER A 68 5.18 -13.01 6.85
CA SER A 68 4.97 -13.44 8.25
C SER A 68 3.64 -12.95 8.82
N SER A 69 3.24 -11.71 8.46
CA SER A 69 1.90 -11.18 8.66
C SER A 69 1.10 -11.35 7.37
N SER A 70 0.58 -12.54 7.16
CA SER A 70 -0.07 -12.93 5.91
C SER A 70 -1.42 -12.25 5.68
N TYR A 71 -2.09 -11.74 6.71
CA TYR A 71 -3.38 -11.06 6.57
C TYR A 71 -3.22 -9.55 6.71
N ILE A 72 -3.75 -8.79 5.75
CA ILE A 72 -3.70 -7.33 5.73
C ILE A 72 -5.14 -6.81 5.54
N TYR A 73 -5.61 -6.05 6.52
CA TYR A 73 -6.91 -5.39 6.48
C TYR A 73 -6.74 -3.96 5.96
N VAL A 74 -7.51 -3.63 4.92
CA VAL A 74 -7.58 -2.28 4.35
C VAL A 74 -8.99 -1.73 4.44
N LYS A 75 -9.09 -0.47 4.83
CA LYS A 75 -10.34 0.28 5.01
C LYS A 75 -10.48 1.33 3.92
N LYS A 76 -11.67 1.48 3.36
CA LYS A 76 -12.00 2.59 2.47
C LYS A 76 -12.27 3.86 3.29
N THR A 77 -11.77 4.99 2.81
CA THR A 77 -12.01 6.33 3.35
C THR A 77 -12.48 7.25 2.22
N ARG A 78 -12.84 8.51 2.55
CA ARG A 78 -13.22 9.52 1.54
C ARG A 78 -12.09 9.83 0.55
N LEU A 79 -10.83 9.69 0.97
CA LEU A 79 -9.65 10.02 0.14
C LEU A 79 -9.05 8.82 -0.59
N GLY A 80 -9.39 7.59 -0.18
CA GLY A 80 -8.82 6.36 -0.74
C GLY A 80 -8.81 5.21 0.26
N TRP A 81 -7.99 4.20 -0.01
CA TRP A 81 -7.81 3.03 0.84
C TRP A 81 -6.62 3.24 1.78
N ILE A 82 -6.73 2.74 3.01
CA ILE A 82 -5.68 2.80 4.03
C ILE A 82 -5.54 1.42 4.68
N ALA A 83 -4.31 0.95 4.86
CA ALA A 83 -4.02 -0.25 5.65
C ALA A 83 -4.19 0.05 7.15
N ASP A 84 -5.01 -0.75 7.83
CA ASP A 84 -5.37 -0.54 9.23
C ASP A 84 -4.69 -1.54 10.14
N LYS A 85 -4.76 -2.84 9.82
CA LYS A 85 -4.16 -3.91 10.64
C LYS A 85 -3.52 -4.99 9.77
N SER A 86 -2.45 -5.61 10.26
CA SER A 86 -1.86 -6.80 9.68
C SER A 86 -1.54 -7.84 10.77
N GLY A 87 -1.53 -9.13 10.41
CA GLY A 87 -1.27 -10.22 11.36
C GLY A 87 -1.19 -11.60 10.70
N SER A 88 -0.85 -12.61 11.50
CA SER A 88 -0.65 -14.00 11.06
C SER A 88 -1.91 -14.88 11.11
N GLY A 89 -3.08 -14.30 11.39
CA GLY A 89 -4.36 -15.02 11.49
C GLY A 89 -5.57 -14.08 11.52
N PRO A 90 -6.80 -14.61 11.34
CA PRO A 90 -8.03 -13.82 11.25
C PRO A 90 -8.35 -12.99 12.49
#